data_AF-A0A8S9SMX6-F1
#
_entry.id   AF-A0A8S9SMX6-F1
#
_cell.length_a   1.000
_cell.length_b   1.000
_cell.length_c   1.000
_cell.angle_alpha   90.00
_cell.angle_beta   90.00
_cell.angle_gamma   90.00
#
_symmetry.space_group_name_H-M   'P 1'
#
loop_
_entity.id
_entity.type
_entity.pdbx_description
1 polymer ?
#
loop_
_entity_poly.entity_id
_entity_poly.type
_entity_poly.pdbx_seq_one_letter_code
_entity_poly.pdbx_strand_id
1 'polypeptide(L)' 'MNDEADEVATRPPGVKASKGLTKNKAETEYQRMWNIKKEDMTMRDRLLKMKLLDNLLAKTEPLAEDEASLKPKLITELLS' A
#
# COMPACT_ATOMS: atom_id res chain seq x y z
N MET A 1 -11.93 32.97 25.39
CA MET A 1 -10.86 33.93 25.00
C MET A 1 -9.59 33.49 25.71
N ASN A 2 -8.51 33.42 24.95
CA ASN A 2 -7.27 32.66 25.17
C ASN A 2 -6.32 33.24 26.25
N ASP A 3 -5.19 32.54 26.37
CA ASP A 3 -3.82 32.97 26.74
C ASP A 3 -3.38 32.43 28.12
N GLU A 4 -2.72 31.27 28.22
CA GLU A 4 -1.35 30.92 27.80
C GLU A 4 -0.28 31.65 28.61
N ALA A 5 0.41 30.90 29.48
CA ALA A 5 1.73 31.22 30.00
C ALA A 5 2.40 29.92 30.43
N ASP A 6 2.78 29.15 29.40
CA ASP A 6 3.72 28.02 29.50
C ASP A 6 5.02 28.51 30.14
N GLU A 7 5.40 27.83 31.22
CA GLU A 7 6.55 28.15 32.05
C GLU A 7 7.83 27.96 31.22
N VAL A 8 8.34 29.05 30.65
CA VAL A 8 9.61 29.06 29.90
C VAL A 8 10.75 28.77 30.87
N ALA A 9 11.08 27.49 31.02
CA ALA A 9 12.33 27.04 31.62
C ALA A 9 13.50 27.52 30.74
N THR A 10 14.09 28.65 31.12
CA THR A 10 15.26 29.24 30.46
C THR A 10 16.47 28.32 30.65
N ARG A 11 16.91 27.72 29.53
CA ARG A 11 18.02 26.77 29.50
C ARG A 11 19.38 27.48 29.32
N PRO A 12 20.45 26.93 29.89
CA PRO A 12 21.76 27.56 29.87
C PRO A 12 22.34 27.68 28.45
N PRO A 13 23.09 28.76 28.17
CA PRO A 13 23.73 28.98 26.88
C PRO A 13 24.81 27.93 26.62
N GLY A 14 24.72 27.24 25.48
CA GLY A 14 25.74 26.27 25.03
C GLY A 14 25.21 24.85 24.73
N VAL A 15 23.95 24.54 25.07
CA VAL A 15 23.37 23.21 24.82
C VAL A 15 22.54 23.24 23.53
N LYS A 16 23.05 22.62 22.45
CA LYS A 16 22.30 22.48 21.19
C LYS A 16 21.07 21.57 21.39
N ALA A 17 19.88 22.11 21.14
CA ALA A 17 18.65 21.33 21.12
C ALA A 17 18.57 20.51 19.81
N SER A 18 19.05 19.27 19.83
CA SER A 18 18.80 18.30 18.75
C SER A 18 17.70 17.31 19.14
N LYS A 19 16.48 17.78 19.42
CA LYS A 19 15.30 16.88 19.44
C LYS A 19 13.99 17.67 19.41
N GLY A 20 13.45 17.88 18.22
CA GLY A 20 12.12 18.47 18.04
C GLY A 20 11.40 18.07 16.74
N LEU A 21 11.96 17.14 15.94
CA LEU A 21 11.44 16.84 14.60
C LEU A 21 11.57 15.35 14.23
N THR A 22 11.24 14.44 15.15
CA THR A 22 11.34 12.99 14.92
C THR A 22 10.03 12.23 15.05
N LYS A 23 9.04 12.73 15.80
CA LYS A 23 7.76 12.03 15.99
C LYS A 23 6.90 12.01 14.72
N ASN A 24 6.78 13.14 14.03
CA ASN A 24 5.92 13.25 12.84
C ASN A 24 6.52 12.53 11.61
N LYS A 25 7.85 12.42 11.53
CA LYS A 25 8.53 11.75 10.42
C LYS A 25 8.30 10.24 10.42
N ALA A 26 8.31 9.61 11.61
CA ALA A 26 8.08 8.18 11.71
C ALA A 26 6.67 7.82 11.20
N GLU A 27 5.65 8.56 11.63
CA GLU A 27 4.27 8.34 11.20
C GLU A 27 4.08 8.54 9.69
N THR A 28 4.67 9.60 9.11
CA THR A 28 4.62 9.82 7.66
C THR A 28 5.33 8.71 6.87
N GLU A 29 6.47 8.20 7.36
CA GLU A 29 7.17 7.09 6.71
C GLU A 29 6.39 5.78 6.83
N TYR A 30 5.73 5.51 7.97
CA TYR A 30 4.86 4.34 8.13
C TYR A 30 3.67 4.39 7.17
N GLN A 31 3.00 5.54 7.05
CA GLN A 31 1.90 5.71 6.10
C GLN A 31 2.37 5.52 4.65
N ARG A 32 3.56 6.06 4.32
CA ARG A 32 4.17 5.87 2.99
C ARG A 32 4.44 4.38 2.70
N MET A 33 5.08 3.67 3.64
CA MET A 33 5.36 2.24 3.48
C MET A 33 4.07 1.41 3.36
N TRP A 34 3.03 1.78 4.12
CA TRP A 34 1.73 1.11 4.04
C TRP A 34 1.08 1.30 2.67
N ASN A 35 1.10 2.52 2.13
CA ASN A 35 0.55 2.81 0.80
C ASN A 35 1.30 2.03 -0.29
N ILE A 36 2.64 2.04 -0.27
CA ILE A 36 3.45 1.25 -1.21
C ILE A 36 3.10 -0.23 -1.12
N LYS A 37 2.96 -0.78 0.09
CA LYS A 37 2.59 -2.19 0.28
C LYS A 37 1.20 -2.48 -0.28
N LYS A 38 0.25 -1.56 -0.11
CA LYS A 38 -1.11 -1.71 -0.65
C LYS A 38 -1.09 -1.75 -2.17
N GLU A 39 -0.37 -0.84 -2.81
CA GLU A 39 -0.19 -0.81 -4.27
C GLU A 39 0.53 -2.06 -4.79
N ASP A 40 1.56 -2.52 -4.08
CA ASP A 40 2.27 -3.75 -4.44
C ASP A 40 1.36 -4.98 -4.33
N MET A 41 0.49 -5.04 -3.32
CA MET A 41 -0.49 -6.12 -3.19
C MET A 41 -1.54 -6.09 -4.32
N THR A 42 -2.04 -4.92 -4.72
CA THR A 42 -2.99 -4.83 -5.84
C THR A 42 -2.33 -5.19 -7.16
N MET A 43 -1.09 -4.78 -7.39
CA MET A 43 -0.30 -5.18 -8.57
C MET A 43 -0.04 -6.69 -8.59
N ARG A 44 0.29 -7.30 -7.44
CA ARG A 44 0.48 -8.75 -7.35
C ARG A 44 -0.81 -9.52 -7.63
N ASP A 45 -1.93 -9.08 -7.07
CA ASP A 45 -3.24 -9.70 -7.31
C ASP A 45 -3.58 -9.68 -8.81
N ARG A 46 -3.41 -8.52 -9.46
CA ARG A 46 -3.60 -8.39 -10.92
C ARG A 46 -2.67 -9.32 -11.70
N LEU A 47 -1.39 -9.40 -11.33
CA LEU A 47 -0.41 -10.28 -11.98
C LEU A 47 -0.79 -11.77 -11.83
N LEU A 48 -1.25 -12.18 -10.66
CA LEU A 48 -1.68 -13.56 -10.42
C LEU A 48 -2.91 -13.93 -11.25
N LYS A 49 -3.88 -13.02 -11.37
CA LYS A 49 -5.06 -13.20 -12.24
C LYS A 49 -4.66 -13.32 -13.72
N MET A 50 -3.72 -12.49 -14.19
CA MET A 50 -3.19 -12.60 -15.55
C MET A 50 -2.51 -13.95 -15.78
N LYS A 51 -1.63 -14.39 -14.88
CA LYS A 51 -0.98 -15.71 -14.97
C LYS A 51 -1.98 -16.87 -14.98
N LEU A 52 -3.04 -16.78 -14.17
CA LEU A 52 -4.10 -17.77 -14.16
C LEU A 52 -4.82 -17.80 -15.51
N LEU A 53 -5.13 -16.64 -16.09
CA LEU A 53 -5.74 -16.55 -17.40
C LEU A 53 -4.81 -17.11 -18.50
N ASP A 54 -3.52 -16.78 -18.48
CA ASP A 54 -2.52 -17.32 -19.42
C ASP A 54 -2.48 -18.85 -19.35
N ASN A 55 -2.48 -19.42 -18.13
CA ASN A 55 -2.51 -20.87 -17.94
C ASN A 55 -3.79 -21.49 -18.51
N LEU A 56 -4.96 -20.86 -18.29
CA LEU A 56 -6.23 -21.33 -18.85
C LEU A 56 -6.26 -21.24 -20.39
N LEU A 57 -5.62 -20.22 -20.97
CA LEU A 57 -5.48 -20.06 -22.41
C LEU A 57 -4.49 -21.04 -23.04
N ALA A 58 -3.46 -21.44 -22.30
CA ALA A 58 -2.44 -22.37 -22.75
C ALA A 58 -2.91 -23.84 -22.77
N LYS A 59 -4.01 -24.18 -22.06
CA LYS A 59 -4.57 -25.52 -22.08
C LYS A 59 -5.10 -25.86 -23.48
N THR A 60 -4.60 -26.95 -24.06
CA THR A 60 -5.06 -27.51 -25.34
C THR A 60 -6.22 -28.50 -25.17
N GLU A 61 -6.45 -28.95 -23.95
CA GLU A 61 -7.54 -29.84 -23.58
C GLU A 61 -8.86 -29.05 -23.39
N PRO A 62 -10.03 -29.69 -23.59
CA PRO A 62 -11.30 -29.04 -23.32
C PRO A 62 -11.37 -28.60 -21.85
N LEU A 63 -11.65 -27.32 -21.64
CA LEU A 63 -11.81 -26.73 -20.32
C LEU A 63 -13.01 -27.39 -19.61
N ALA A 64 -12.84 -27.65 -18.31
CA ALA A 64 -13.97 -28.04 -17.46
C ALA A 64 -15.03 -26.93 -17.44
N GLU A 65 -16.28 -27.28 -17.18
CA GLU A 65 -17.42 -26.34 -17.17
C GLU A 65 -17.16 -25.12 -16.26
N ASP A 66 -16.58 -25.37 -15.08
CA ASP A 66 -16.21 -24.33 -14.12
C ASP A 66 -15.16 -23.36 -14.68
N GLU A 67 -14.10 -23.90 -15.29
CA GLU A 67 -13.01 -23.10 -15.88
C GLU A 67 -13.49 -22.28 -17.09
N ALA A 68 -14.37 -22.88 -17.91
CA ALA A 68 -14.99 -22.20 -19.04
C ALA A 68 -15.86 -21.02 -18.60
N SER A 69 -16.55 -21.14 -17.46
CA SER A 69 -17.34 -20.04 -16.87
C SER A 69 -16.48 -18.97 -16.17
N LEU A 70 -15.29 -19.36 -15.67
CA LEU A 70 -14.35 -18.47 -14.97
C LEU A 70 -13.56 -17.59 -15.93
N LYS A 71 -13.14 -18.14 -17.08
CA LYS A 71 -12.38 -17.43 -18.12
C LYS A 71 -13.00 -16.08 -18.54
N PRO A 72 -14.29 -15.97 -18.91
CA PRO A 72 -14.87 -14.68 -19.29
C PRO A 72 -14.95 -13.70 -18.12
N LYS A 73 -15.15 -14.18 -16.88
CA LYS A 73 -15.17 -13.31 -15.68
C LYS A 73 -13.80 -12.67 -15.45
N LEU A 74 -12.73 -13.47 -15.54
CA LEU A 74 -11.35 -12.98 -15.43
C LEU A 74 -10.99 -11.98 -16.53
N ILE A 75 -11.43 -12.23 -17.77
CA ILE A 75 -11.20 -11.30 -18.88
C ILE A 75 -11.90 -9.96 -18.62
N THR A 76 -13.17 -9.98 -18.21
CA THR A 76 -13.91 -8.75 -17.88
C THR A 76 -13.26 -8.00 -16.73
N GLU A 77 -12.83 -8.68 -15.68
CA GLU A 77 -12.17 -8.03 -14.54
C GLU A 77 -10.80 -7.40 -14.91
N LEU A 78 -10.04 -8.03 -15.81
CA LEU A 78 -8.72 -7.54 -16.22
C LEU A 78 -8.75 -6.44 -17.29
N LEU A 79 -9.80 -6.41 -18.11
CA LEU A 79 -9.96 -5.48 -19.25
C LEU A 79 -11.01 -4.38 -19.02
N SER A 80 -11.74 -4.43 -17.89
CA SER A 80 -12.60 -3.32 -17.43
C SER A 80 -11.78 -2.27 -16.68
#